data_AF-A0ABC9TS26-F1
#
_entry.id   AF-A0ABC9TS26-F1
#
_cell.length_a   1.000
_cell.length_b   1.000
_cell.length_c   1.000
_cell.angle_alpha   90.00
_cell.angle_beta   90.00
_cell.angle_gamma   90.00
#
_symmetry.space_group_name_H-M   'P 1'
#
loop_
_entity.id
_entity.type
_entity.pdbx_description
1 polymer ?
#
loop_
_entity_poly.entity_id
_entity_poly.type
_entity_poly.pdbx_seq_one_letter_code
_entity_poly.pdbx_strand_id
1 'polypeptide(L)'
;MNKCIFLGRMTNDPEITYTQGESAMAIARFDFAVDRRGSREGEPNADFFRCTAFDRKAELLERFGRKGLKLLLTGKMQNNNYTNKEGVKVYSMQYLVDDVEFAESKKNSSEDGGNQGTPPVNQQSQPAQRTQPAQSSQPAQRSLPSQSNQAPSRQPARQPARQAARSTARNSQRNAPAANKGDFMNIDDGMEDGSLPFN
;
A
#
# COMPACT_ATOMS: atom_id res chain seq x y z
N MET A 1 6.89 14.57 -4.24
CA MET A 1 5.55 14.38 -3.67
C MET A 1 5.39 12.90 -3.33
N ASN A 2 5.08 12.55 -2.08
CA ASN A 2 4.85 11.17 -1.61
C ASN A 2 3.44 11.10 -0.99
N LYS A 3 2.54 10.34 -1.62
CA LYS A 3 1.16 10.15 -1.17
C LYS A 3 0.73 8.72 -1.51
N CYS A 4 0.23 8.01 -0.52
CA CYS A 4 -0.34 6.66 -0.67
C CYS A 4 -1.76 6.67 -0.10
N ILE A 5 -2.63 5.85 -0.69
CA ILE A 5 -4.03 5.72 -0.31
C ILE A 5 -4.35 4.23 -0.30
N PHE A 6 -4.76 3.72 0.86
CA PHE A 6 -5.10 2.30 1.03
C PHE A 6 -6.57 2.16 1.41
N LEU A 7 -7.22 1.18 0.79
CA LEU A 7 -8.56 0.73 1.16
C LEU A 7 -8.44 -0.75 1.52
N GLY A 8 -8.86 -1.10 2.73
CA GLY A 8 -8.58 -2.42 3.26
C GLY A 8 -9.17 -2.62 4.65
N ARG A 9 -8.75 -3.68 5.33
CA ARG A 9 -9.24 -4.05 6.66
C ARG A 9 -8.11 -4.14 7.68
N MET A 10 -8.38 -3.75 8.92
CA MET A 10 -7.47 -4.01 10.04
C MET A 10 -7.41 -5.51 10.34
N THR A 11 -6.20 -6.07 10.51
CA THR A 11 -6.03 -7.51 10.74
C THR A 11 -5.88 -7.88 12.21
N ASN A 12 -5.53 -6.88 13.03
CA ASN A 12 -5.40 -6.90 14.48
C ASN A 12 -6.04 -5.64 15.06
N ASP A 13 -6.31 -5.68 16.36
CA ASP A 13 -6.70 -4.49 17.11
C ASP A 13 -5.49 -3.53 17.23
N PRO A 14 -5.71 -2.21 17.25
CA PRO A 14 -4.62 -1.25 17.29
C PRO A 14 -3.92 -1.27 18.64
N GLU A 15 -2.59 -1.41 18.61
CA GLU A 15 -1.75 -1.24 19.79
C GLU A 15 -1.54 0.25 20.05
N ILE A 16 -2.13 0.76 21.12
CA ILE A 16 -2.02 2.16 21.53
C ILE A 16 -0.91 2.29 22.57
N THR A 17 0.06 3.15 22.28
CA THR A 17 1.12 3.53 23.22
C THR A 17 1.12 5.04 23.38
N TYR A 18 1.35 5.52 24.59
CA TYR A 18 1.55 6.95 24.86
C TYR A 18 3.04 7.25 25.02
N THR A 19 3.52 8.32 24.39
CA THR A 19 4.90 8.78 24.60
C THR A 19 5.07 9.37 25.99
N GLN A 20 6.23 9.14 26.60
CA GLN A 20 6.60 9.75 27.88
C GLN A 20 7.04 11.21 27.66
N GLY A 21 6.50 12.15 28.43
CA GLY A 21 6.86 13.58 28.37
C GLY A 21 5.72 14.51 28.75
N GLU A 22 5.99 15.82 28.76
CA GLU A 22 5.02 16.88 29.07
C GLU A 22 3.89 16.98 28.03
N SER A 23 4.19 16.59 26.78
CA SER A 23 3.20 16.40 25.72
C SER A 23 3.15 14.91 25.34
N ALA A 24 2.34 14.16 26.10
CA ALA A 24 2.09 12.76 25.79
C ALA A 24 1.29 12.65 24.48
N MET A 25 1.85 11.98 23.48
CA MET A 25 1.21 11.75 22.19
C MET A 25 0.78 10.28 22.10
N ALA A 26 -0.47 10.05 21.69
CA ALA A 26 -0.95 8.72 21.36
C ALA A 26 -0.33 8.23 20.04
N ILE A 27 0.16 6.99 20.05
CA ILE A 27 0.70 6.30 18.88
C ILE A 27 -0.10 5.01 18.72
N ALA A 28 -0.77 4.85 17.58
CA ALA A 28 -1.46 3.62 17.21
C ALA A 28 -0.64 2.85 16.18
N ARG A 29 -0.32 1.59 16.49
CA ARG A 29 0.32 0.64 15.57
C ARG A 29 -0.63 -0.50 15.25
N PHE A 30 -0.78 -0.81 13.98
CA PHE A 30 -1.65 -1.88 13.52
C PHE A 30 -1.21 -2.39 12.16
N ASP A 31 -1.68 -3.58 11.81
CA ASP A 31 -1.47 -4.20 10.51
C ASP A 31 -2.75 -4.08 9.67
N PHE A 32 -2.55 -3.78 8.39
CA PHE A 32 -3.62 -3.46 7.47
C PHE A 32 -3.52 -4.33 6.22
N ALA A 33 -4.59 -5.06 5.92
CA ALA A 33 -4.70 -5.90 4.74
C ALA A 33 -5.35 -5.12 3.60
N VAL A 34 -4.66 -5.06 2.46
CA VAL A 34 -5.16 -4.48 1.21
C VAL A 34 -5.33 -5.60 0.19
N ASP A 35 -6.56 -5.79 -0.29
CA ASP A 35 -6.85 -6.82 -1.27
C ASP A 35 -6.24 -6.48 -2.64
N ARG A 36 -5.61 -7.48 -3.26
CA ARG A 36 -5.05 -7.40 -4.61
C ARG A 36 -6.13 -7.66 -5.65
N ARG A 37 -6.20 -6.81 -6.66
CA ARG A 37 -7.12 -7.02 -7.79
C ARG A 37 -6.63 -8.16 -8.68
N GLY A 38 -7.50 -9.13 -8.96
CA GLY A 38 -7.22 -10.21 -9.93
C GLY A 38 -6.39 -11.35 -9.37
N SER A 39 -6.50 -11.59 -8.06
CA SER A 39 -5.86 -12.75 -7.43
C SER A 39 -6.46 -14.07 -7.94
N ARG A 40 -5.61 -15.10 -8.04
CA ARG A 40 -5.97 -16.42 -8.55
C ARG A 40 -6.41 -17.32 -7.40
N GLU A 41 -7.30 -18.26 -7.69
CA GLU A 41 -7.79 -19.24 -6.73
C GLU A 41 -6.60 -20.05 -6.16
N GLY A 42 -6.43 -20.01 -4.83
CA GLY A 42 -5.35 -20.70 -4.10
C GLY A 42 -4.17 -19.82 -3.64
N GLU A 43 -4.08 -18.56 -4.07
CA GLU A 43 -3.02 -17.64 -3.64
C GLU A 43 -3.50 -16.64 -2.57
N PRO A 44 -2.63 -16.10 -1.70
CA PRO A 44 -3.03 -15.07 -0.74
C PRO A 44 -3.54 -13.83 -1.48
N ASN A 45 -4.77 -13.41 -1.21
CA ASN A 45 -5.41 -12.34 -1.96
C ASN A 45 -5.09 -10.93 -1.45
N ALA A 46 -4.34 -10.79 -0.35
CA ALA A 46 -4.08 -9.51 0.30
C ALA A 46 -2.60 -9.28 0.61
N ASP A 47 -2.19 -8.01 0.53
CA ASP A 47 -0.91 -7.52 1.02
C ASP A 47 -1.09 -6.92 2.41
N PHE A 48 -0.11 -7.13 3.30
CA PHE A 48 -0.16 -6.68 4.68
C PHE A 48 0.85 -5.54 4.89
N PHE A 49 0.36 -4.42 5.41
CA PHE A 49 1.17 -3.23 5.66
C PHE A 49 1.13 -2.84 7.13
N ARG A 50 2.31 -2.58 7.69
CA ARG A 50 2.43 -1.99 9.02
C ARG A 50 2.12 -0.51 8.96
N CYS A 51 1.11 -0.11 9.70
CA CYS A 51 0.60 1.26 9.74
C CYS A 51 0.93 1.90 11.09
N THR A 52 1.21 3.19 11.07
CA THR A 52 1.41 4.01 12.27
C THR A 52 0.61 5.29 12.13
N ALA A 53 -0.26 5.53 13.10
CA ALA A 53 -1.05 6.75 13.22
C ALA A 53 -0.70 7.47 14.52
N PHE A 54 -0.79 8.80 14.51
CA PHE A 54 -0.41 9.65 15.63
C PHE A 54 -1.58 10.50 16.13
N ASP A 55 -1.46 10.95 17.38
CA ASP A 55 -2.30 11.98 17.99
C ASP A 55 -3.80 11.62 17.86
N ARG A 56 -4.65 12.55 17.43
CA ARG A 56 -6.10 12.35 17.25
C ARG A 56 -6.47 11.12 16.43
N LYS A 57 -5.65 10.69 15.47
CA LYS A 57 -5.94 9.52 14.65
C LYS A 57 -5.70 8.23 15.44
N ALA A 58 -4.70 8.23 16.33
CA ALA A 58 -4.49 7.14 17.27
C ALA A 58 -5.66 7.05 18.27
N GLU A 59 -6.13 8.17 18.82
CA GLU A 59 -7.31 8.20 19.70
C GLU A 59 -8.60 7.74 18.99
N LEU A 60 -8.76 8.08 17.70
CA LEU A 60 -9.88 7.59 16.90
C LEU A 60 -9.83 6.06 16.78
N LEU A 61 -8.65 5.51 16.50
CA LEU A 61 -8.45 4.06 16.38
C LEU A 61 -8.56 3.36 17.73
N GLU A 62 -8.21 3.99 18.84
CA GLU A 62 -8.44 3.44 20.18
C GLU A 62 -9.95 3.24 20.45
N ARG A 63 -10.78 4.20 20.05
CA ARG A 63 -12.23 4.17 20.31
C ARG A 63 -13.00 3.29 19.34
N PHE A 64 -12.60 3.29 18.07
CA PHE A 64 -13.38 2.68 16.98
C PHE A 64 -12.63 1.60 16.21
N GLY A 65 -11.31 1.60 16.26
CA GLY A 65 -10.47 0.64 15.54
C GLY A 65 -10.55 -0.73 16.19
N ARG A 66 -10.98 -1.72 15.40
CA ARG A 66 -11.02 -3.13 15.78
C ARG A 66 -10.62 -4.01 14.61
N LYS A 67 -10.15 -5.21 14.90
CA LYS A 67 -9.91 -6.25 13.90
C LYS A 67 -11.14 -6.41 12.99
N GLY A 68 -10.88 -6.48 11.70
CA GLY A 68 -11.88 -6.64 10.64
C GLY A 68 -12.46 -5.33 10.11
N LEU A 69 -12.29 -4.20 10.81
CA LEU A 69 -12.85 -2.91 10.40
C LEU A 69 -12.27 -2.44 9.06
N LYS A 70 -13.14 -2.10 8.11
CA LYS A 70 -12.72 -1.54 6.82
C LYS A 70 -12.53 -0.01 6.90
N LEU A 71 -11.35 0.44 6.52
CA LEU A 71 -10.97 1.86 6.55
C LEU A 71 -10.40 2.29 5.20
N LEU A 72 -10.55 3.58 4.90
CA LEU A 72 -9.78 4.28 3.88
C LEU A 72 -8.70 5.08 4.61
N LEU A 73 -7.44 4.80 4.30
CA LEU A 73 -6.29 5.45 4.92
C LEU A 73 -5.55 6.28 3.88
N THR A 74 -5.26 7.53 4.20
CA THR A 74 -4.40 8.40 3.37
C THR A 74 -3.16 8.78 4.15
N GLY A 75 -2.00 8.81 3.47
CA GLY A 75 -0.74 9.08 4.13
C GLY A 75 0.46 8.97 3.20
N LYS A 76 1.58 8.54 3.75
CA LYS A 76 2.86 8.43 3.04
C LYS A 76 3.62 7.19 3.48
N MET A 77 4.36 6.60 2.57
CA MET A 77 5.24 5.48 2.87
C MET A 77 6.60 6.00 3.35
N GLN A 78 7.12 5.44 4.44
CA GLN A 78 8.41 5.80 5.03
C GLN A 78 9.25 4.57 5.32
N ASN A 79 10.56 4.69 5.16
CA ASN A 79 11.50 3.68 5.65
C ASN A 79 11.65 3.81 7.16
N ASN A 80 11.56 2.68 7.87
CA ASN A 80 11.85 2.55 9.29
C ASN A 80 13.02 1.57 9.45
N ASN A 81 14.21 2.02 9.07
CA ASN A 81 15.41 1.19 9.10
C ASN A 81 16.09 1.34 10.46
N TYR A 82 16.48 0.22 11.08
CA TYR A 82 17.21 0.24 12.35
C TYR A 82 18.35 -0.79 12.32
N THR A 83 19.36 -0.59 13.16
CA THR A 83 20.44 -1.57 13.34
C THR A 83 20.10 -2.41 14.56
N ASN A 84 20.07 -3.73 14.40
CA ASN A 84 19.83 -4.63 15.53
C ASN A 84 21.07 -4.68 16.45
N LYS A 85 20.95 -5.35 17.60
CA LYS A 85 22.07 -5.49 18.57
C LYS A 85 23.28 -6.24 17.99
N GLU A 86 23.10 -6.99 16.92
CA GLU A 86 24.13 -7.77 16.23
C GLU A 86 24.85 -6.95 15.13
N GLY A 87 24.51 -5.66 14.97
CA GLY A 87 25.12 -4.78 13.95
C GLY A 87 24.52 -4.92 12.55
N VAL A 88 23.48 -5.73 12.37
CA VAL A 88 22.79 -5.92 11.09
C VAL A 88 21.76 -4.81 10.87
N LYS A 89 21.83 -4.14 9.70
CA LYS A 89 20.83 -3.16 9.28
C LYS A 89 19.56 -3.87 8.80
N VAL A 90 18.48 -3.69 9.53
CA VAL A 90 17.14 -4.15 9.16
C VAL A 90 16.45 -3.04 8.39
N TYR A 91 16.13 -3.31 7.13
CA TYR A 91 15.35 -2.40 6.30
C TYR A 91 13.87 -2.75 6.44
N SER A 92 13.07 -1.78 6.85
CA SER A 92 11.62 -1.95 6.92
C SER A 92 10.91 -0.73 6.36
N MET A 93 9.68 -0.92 5.93
CA MET A 93 8.81 0.15 5.46
C MET A 93 7.59 0.20 6.36
N GLN A 94 7.14 1.41 6.64
CA GLN A 94 5.93 1.66 7.40
C GLN A 94 5.08 2.70 6.68
N TYR A 95 3.78 2.53 6.79
CA TYR A 95 2.82 3.49 6.30
C TYR A 95 2.46 4.49 7.41
N LEU A 96 2.84 5.75 7.20
CA LEU A 96 2.47 6.82 8.11
C LEU A 96 1.12 7.39 7.70
N VAL A 97 0.12 7.21 8.56
CA VAL A 97 -1.26 7.60 8.29
C VAL A 97 -1.45 9.06 8.66
N ASP A 98 -1.81 9.87 7.67
CA ASP A 98 -2.15 11.29 7.85
C ASP A 98 -3.67 11.44 8.06
N ASP A 99 -4.49 10.61 7.41
CA ASP A 99 -5.94 10.63 7.56
C ASP A 99 -6.59 9.24 7.53
N VAL A 100 -7.73 9.12 8.23
CA VAL A 100 -8.50 7.90 8.42
C VAL A 100 -9.97 8.21 8.20
N GLU A 101 -10.58 7.51 7.25
CA GLU A 101 -12.01 7.56 6.95
C GLU A 101 -12.64 6.16 7.06
N PHE A 102 -13.87 6.10 7.57
CA PHE A 102 -14.60 4.83 7.66
C PHE A 102 -15.18 4.47 6.29
N ALA A 103 -14.87 3.25 5.82
CA ALA A 103 -15.35 2.76 4.53
C ALA A 103 -16.58 1.83 4.65
N GLU A 104 -17.12 1.66 5.86
CA GLU A 104 -18.28 0.81 6.14
C GLU A 104 -19.52 1.66 6.39
N SER A 105 -20.62 1.30 5.74
CA SER A 105 -21.93 1.87 6.05
C SER A 105 -22.43 1.27 7.37
N LYS A 106 -22.97 2.10 8.27
CA LYS A 106 -23.56 1.70 9.57
C LYS A 106 -24.65 0.61 9.48
N LYS A 107 -25.04 0.17 8.28
CA LYS A 107 -26.12 -0.78 8.03
C LYS A 107 -25.68 -2.26 8.06
N ASN A 108 -24.39 -2.57 7.99
CA ASN A 108 -23.91 -3.95 7.93
C ASN A 108 -23.67 -4.61 9.31
N SER A 109 -23.98 -3.93 10.41
CA SER A 109 -23.89 -4.50 11.76
C SER A 109 -25.14 -5.31 12.17
N SER A 110 -26.04 -5.63 11.22
CA SER A 110 -27.30 -6.33 11.48
C SER A 110 -27.41 -7.71 10.83
N GLU A 111 -26.36 -8.22 10.20
CA GLU A 111 -26.35 -9.53 9.52
C GLU A 111 -25.41 -10.55 10.17
N ASP A 112 -25.25 -10.48 11.49
CA ASP A 112 -24.73 -11.59 12.31
C ASP A 112 -25.65 -11.79 13.53
N GLY A 113 -26.86 -12.25 13.23
CA GLY A 113 -27.96 -12.42 14.18
C GLY A 113 -29.00 -13.36 13.60
N GLY A 114 -28.56 -14.50 13.08
CA GLY A 114 -29.45 -15.56 12.60
C GLY A 114 -30.19 -16.21 13.77
N ASN A 115 -31.34 -15.63 14.17
CA ASN A 115 -32.48 -16.38 14.73
C ASN A 115 -33.67 -15.43 14.99
N GLN A 116 -34.71 -15.47 14.14
CA GLN A 116 -36.13 -15.50 14.52
C GLN A 116 -37.08 -15.08 13.38
N GLY A 117 -37.95 -16.02 13.01
CA GLY A 117 -39.38 -15.75 12.84
C GLY A 117 -39.80 -15.00 11.58
N THR A 118 -39.98 -15.75 10.49
CA THR A 118 -41.01 -15.44 9.49
C THR A 118 -42.41 -15.41 10.14
N PRO A 119 -43.19 -14.32 10.04
CA PRO A 119 -44.64 -14.43 10.12
C PRO A 119 -45.21 -14.67 8.70
N PRO A 120 -46.18 -15.59 8.54
CA PRO A 120 -46.76 -15.90 7.24
C PRO A 120 -47.64 -14.75 6.73
N VAL A 121 -47.42 -14.36 5.47
CA VAL A 121 -48.31 -13.45 4.74
C VAL A 121 -49.53 -14.27 4.28
N ASN A 122 -50.71 -13.86 4.75
CA ASN A 122 -51.99 -14.37 4.28
C ASN A 122 -52.47 -13.42 3.18
N GLN A 123 -52.38 -13.80 1.91
CA GLN A 123 -52.94 -12.99 0.83
C GLN A 123 -53.81 -13.84 -0.10
N GLN A 124 -55.07 -13.46 -0.08
CA GLN A 124 -56.24 -14.08 -0.66
C GLN A 124 -56.36 -13.78 -2.16
N SER A 125 -56.95 -14.73 -2.85
CA SER A 125 -57.13 -14.90 -4.30
C SER A 125 -57.85 -13.74 -5.02
N GLN A 126 -57.42 -13.44 -6.25
CA GLN A 126 -58.32 -13.15 -7.39
C GLN A 126 -57.56 -13.14 -8.74
N PRO A 127 -58.07 -13.82 -9.81
CA PRO A 127 -57.50 -13.77 -11.16
C PRO A 127 -58.22 -12.74 -12.05
N ALA A 128 -57.47 -11.95 -12.81
CA ALA A 128 -58.02 -11.04 -13.83
C ALA A 128 -57.20 -11.07 -15.12
N GLN A 129 -57.92 -10.93 -16.23
CA GLN A 129 -57.63 -11.41 -17.57
C GLN A 129 -56.53 -10.68 -18.33
N ARG A 130 -55.89 -11.49 -19.19
CA ARG A 130 -55.03 -11.13 -20.30
C ARG A 130 -55.80 -10.32 -21.35
N THR A 131 -55.33 -9.10 -21.63
CA THR A 131 -55.70 -8.37 -22.85
C THR A 131 -54.44 -7.78 -23.47
N GLN A 132 -54.14 -8.18 -24.70
CA GLN A 132 -53.05 -7.64 -25.52
C GLN A 132 -53.48 -6.30 -26.12
N PRO A 133 -52.55 -5.35 -26.31
CA PRO A 133 -52.65 -4.43 -27.44
C PRO A 133 -51.59 -4.66 -28.53
N ALA A 134 -51.98 -4.27 -29.73
CA ALA A 134 -51.44 -4.62 -31.04
C ALA A 134 -50.27 -3.74 -31.55
N GLN A 135 -49.72 -4.20 -32.67
CA GLN A 135 -48.61 -3.67 -33.47
C GLN A 135 -48.83 -2.27 -34.08
N SER A 136 -47.71 -1.54 -34.26
CA SER A 136 -47.25 -0.71 -35.41
C SER A 136 -46.28 0.36 -34.84
N SER A 137 -45.15 0.78 -35.43
CA SER A 137 -44.71 0.95 -36.82
C SER A 137 -43.17 1.15 -36.87
N GLN A 138 -42.62 0.98 -38.09
CA GLN A 138 -41.22 0.95 -38.55
C GLN A 138 -40.23 2.04 -38.04
N PRO A 139 -38.91 1.80 -38.08
CA PRO A 139 -37.89 2.82 -38.28
C PRO A 139 -37.38 2.86 -39.73
N ALA A 140 -37.50 4.02 -40.37
CA ALA A 140 -36.94 4.32 -41.67
C ALA A 140 -35.41 4.44 -41.61
N GLN A 141 -34.74 3.77 -42.56
CA GLN A 141 -33.32 3.89 -42.86
C GLN A 141 -33.00 5.30 -43.39
N ARG A 142 -31.99 5.95 -42.83
CA ARG A 142 -31.38 7.16 -43.40
C ARG A 142 -29.97 6.84 -43.88
N SER A 143 -29.76 7.05 -45.16
CA SER A 143 -28.52 6.85 -45.92
C SER A 143 -27.45 7.89 -45.57
N LEU A 144 -26.19 7.45 -45.53
CA LEU A 144 -25.00 8.31 -45.56
C LEU A 144 -24.55 8.50 -47.03
N PRO A 145 -24.21 9.73 -47.46
CA PRO A 145 -23.40 9.93 -48.65
C PRO A 145 -21.90 10.00 -48.30
N SER A 146 -21.13 9.25 -49.08
CA SER A 146 -19.67 9.25 -49.20
C SER A 146 -19.18 10.52 -49.89
N GLN A 147 -18.15 11.17 -49.33
CA GLN A 147 -17.30 12.09 -50.07
C GLN A 147 -15.82 11.73 -49.92
N SER A 148 -15.27 11.42 -51.08
CA SER A 148 -13.88 11.37 -51.46
C SER A 148 -13.12 12.65 -51.08
N ASN A 149 -11.92 12.50 -50.50
CA ASN A 149 -10.88 13.47 -50.77
C ASN A 149 -9.50 12.83 -50.87
N GLN A 150 -8.90 13.00 -52.05
CA GLN A 150 -7.55 12.59 -52.41
C GLN A 150 -6.52 13.44 -51.66
N ALA A 151 -5.44 12.80 -51.21
CA ALA A 151 -4.20 13.47 -50.88
C ALA A 151 -3.05 12.80 -51.65
N PRO A 152 -2.16 13.58 -52.30
CA PRO A 152 -1.17 13.05 -53.22
C PRO A 152 0.10 12.54 -52.54
N SER A 153 0.71 11.60 -53.24
CA SER A 153 1.98 10.92 -53.00
C SER A 153 3.20 11.86 -53.02
N ARG A 154 4.13 11.65 -52.09
CA ARG A 154 5.56 11.94 -52.29
C ARG A 154 6.45 10.91 -51.58
N GLN A 155 7.43 10.44 -52.34
CA GLN A 155 8.36 9.34 -52.11
C GLN A 155 9.46 9.60 -51.05
N PRO A 156 10.20 8.55 -50.65
CA PRO A 156 11.19 8.57 -49.56
C PRO A 156 12.60 8.94 -50.03
N ALA A 157 13.41 9.53 -49.15
CA ALA A 157 14.84 9.76 -49.38
C ALA A 157 15.71 8.89 -48.45
N ARG A 158 16.63 8.15 -49.08
CA ARG A 158 17.74 7.36 -48.51
C ARG A 158 18.89 8.26 -47.99
N GLN A 159 19.48 7.86 -46.84
CA GLN A 159 20.92 7.67 -46.46
C GLN A 159 22.04 8.59 -47.05
N PRO A 160 23.24 8.77 -46.42
CA PRO A 160 24.00 7.76 -45.65
C PRO A 160 24.87 8.26 -44.45
N ALA A 161 25.60 7.30 -43.87
CA ALA A 161 26.55 7.37 -42.76
C ALA A 161 27.82 8.23 -43.01
N ARG A 162 28.39 8.77 -41.91
CA ARG A 162 29.81 9.16 -41.73
C ARG A 162 30.17 8.98 -40.23
N GLN A 163 30.99 8.00 -39.87
CA GLN A 163 32.46 8.02 -39.70
C GLN A 163 32.99 8.85 -38.51
N ALA A 164 33.44 8.10 -37.49
CA ALA A 164 34.63 8.20 -36.62
C ALA A 164 35.44 9.51 -36.51
N ALA A 165 35.70 9.91 -35.25
CA ALA A 165 36.96 10.48 -34.74
C ALA A 165 36.93 10.40 -33.18
N ARG A 166 37.73 9.53 -32.55
CA ARG A 166 39.06 9.76 -31.95
C ARG A 166 39.13 10.82 -30.81
N SER A 167 39.56 10.31 -29.66
CA SER A 167 40.40 10.88 -28.58
C SER A 167 39.96 12.16 -27.87
N THR A 168 39.89 12.12 -26.53
CA THR A 168 40.93 12.68 -25.64
C THR A 168 40.67 12.25 -24.20
N ALA A 169 41.69 11.65 -23.57
CA ALA A 169 41.74 11.34 -22.15
C ALA A 169 41.99 12.60 -21.31
N ARG A 170 41.29 12.72 -20.17
CA ARG A 170 41.63 13.57 -19.01
C ARG A 170 41.16 12.83 -17.77
N ASN A 171 42.05 12.08 -17.12
CA ASN A 171 42.86 12.49 -15.96
C ASN A 171 42.03 13.11 -14.83
N SER A 172 41.70 12.29 -13.85
CA SER A 172 41.25 12.72 -12.52
C SER A 172 41.96 11.86 -11.47
N GLN A 173 43.18 12.28 -11.12
CA GLN A 173 43.81 11.96 -9.85
C GLN A 173 42.85 12.33 -8.71
N ARG A 174 42.50 11.35 -7.87
CA ARG A 174 42.07 11.60 -6.50
C ARG A 174 42.96 10.81 -5.56
N ASN A 175 43.62 11.57 -4.70
CA ASN A 175 44.42 11.14 -3.57
C ASN A 175 43.69 10.10 -2.71
N ALA A 176 44.35 8.97 -2.48
CA ALA A 176 44.14 8.13 -1.31
C ALA A 176 45.29 8.39 -0.33
N PRO A 177 45.06 8.67 0.96
CA PRO A 177 46.15 8.79 1.92
C PRO A 177 46.67 7.40 2.29
N ALA A 178 48.00 7.32 2.39
CA ALA A 178 48.78 6.12 2.62
C ALA A 178 48.49 5.47 3.99
N ALA A 179 48.36 4.14 3.98
CA ALA A 179 48.40 3.31 5.17
C ALA A 179 49.80 3.36 5.78
N ASN A 180 49.89 3.92 6.99
CA ASN A 180 51.11 3.95 7.77
C ASN A 180 51.41 2.53 8.26
N LYS A 181 52.52 1.96 7.76
CA LYS A 181 53.17 0.76 8.30
C LYS A 181 54.03 1.23 9.48
N GLY A 182 53.66 0.84 10.68
CA GLY A 182 54.44 1.08 11.90
C GLY A 182 53.53 1.00 13.11
N ASP A 183 54.02 0.40 14.18
CA ASP A 183 53.39 0.26 15.50
C ASP A 183 52.51 -0.99 15.67
N PHE A 184 53.16 -2.14 15.44
CA PHE A 184 52.93 -3.32 16.28
C PHE A 184 53.17 -2.93 17.74
N MET A 185 52.10 -2.55 18.44
CA MET A 185 52.08 -2.45 19.88
C MET A 185 52.40 -3.83 20.47
N ASN A 186 53.51 -3.88 21.20
CA ASN A 186 53.88 -4.95 22.11
C ASN A 186 52.68 -5.36 22.97
N ILE A 187 52.23 -6.60 22.82
CA ILE A 187 51.43 -7.27 23.84
C ILE A 187 52.45 -7.89 24.78
N ASP A 188 52.52 -7.29 25.97
CA ASP A 188 53.24 -7.79 27.13
C ASP A 188 52.61 -9.14 27.54
N ASP A 189 53.39 -10.22 27.41
CA ASP A 189 53.06 -11.54 27.94
C ASP A 189 53.22 -11.49 29.46
N GLY A 190 52.13 -11.32 30.17
CA GLY A 190 52.15 -11.48 31.61
C GLY A 190 50.89 -11.00 32.32
N MET A 191 49.93 -11.90 32.53
CA MET A 191 49.22 -11.91 33.81
C MET A 191 48.60 -13.29 34.09
N GLU A 192 49.21 -13.92 35.09
CA GLU A 192 48.74 -15.09 35.80
C GLU A 192 47.38 -14.88 36.46
N ASP A 193 46.67 -16.00 36.54
CA ASP A 193 45.83 -16.49 37.65
C ASP A 193 45.14 -15.47 38.58
N GLY A 194 43.81 -15.48 38.53
CA GLY A 194 43.00 -14.59 39.35
C GLY A 194 41.55 -15.01 39.36
N SER A 195 41.28 -16.18 39.92
CA SER A 195 39.96 -16.58 40.45
C SER A 195 39.13 -15.38 40.93
N LEU A 196 37.95 -15.16 40.32
CA LEU A 196 36.94 -14.29 40.89
C LEU A 196 35.72 -15.14 41.28
N PRO A 197 35.35 -15.14 42.58
CA PRO A 197 34.23 -15.91 43.09
C PRO A 197 32.88 -15.25 42.78
N PHE A 198 31.87 -16.11 42.74
CA PHE A 198 30.44 -15.81 42.76
C PHE A 198 30.04 -14.61 43.63
N ASN A 199 29.15 -13.76 43.10
CA ASN A 199 27.80 -13.57 43.66
C ASN A 199 26.87 -12.98 42.59
#